data_AF-A0A7S1YK46-F1
#
_entry.id   AF-A0A7S1YK46-F1
#
_cell.length_a   1.000
_cell.length_b   1.000
_cell.length_c   1.000
_cell.angle_alpha   90.00
_cell.angle_beta   90.00
_cell.angle_gamma   90.00
#
_symmetry.space_group_name_H-M   'P 1'
#
loop_
_entity.id
_entity.type
_entity.pdbx_description
1 polymer ?
#
loop_
_entity_poly.entity_id
_entity_poly.type
_entity_poly.pdbx_seq_one_letter_code
_entity_poly.pdbx_strand_id
1 'polypeptide(L)'
;EDPYAALAALSERSAGRAEKLSQELAGEIAGFVLTLPTSFRQDTEEVSTTMACSDSILNSLTKIATGGTQASQEIRTLEQEKRLLELHAQDVETALALRRNSDGAAEALSSQKYAVAAQCVQDYLQNEKQKRHTKRALAYAGEYTVQQMETTQRVLKETLSQKYELAVQQCNLQSLGELTPLLSQIEMEKEAVSMYLRFLQSILAVELDKQVKLGVESERPSDMPQSRASQRREEARRAQTQAP
;
A
#
# COMPACT_ATOMS: atom_id res chain seq x y z
N GLU A 1 -14.72 -130.24 -15.40
CA GLU A 1 -14.31 -128.84 -15.35
C GLU A 1 -13.03 -128.77 -14.52
N ASP A 2 -11.93 -128.31 -15.10
CA ASP A 2 -10.60 -128.45 -14.51
C ASP A 2 -10.28 -127.25 -13.61
N PRO A 3 -10.23 -127.42 -12.27
CA PRO A 3 -10.07 -126.30 -11.34
C PRO A 3 -8.71 -125.61 -11.46
N TYR A 4 -7.69 -126.31 -11.97
CA TYR A 4 -6.36 -125.74 -12.21
C TYR A 4 -6.36 -124.76 -13.39
N ALA A 5 -7.12 -125.03 -14.45
CA ALA A 5 -7.26 -124.11 -15.58
C ALA A 5 -7.99 -122.83 -15.18
N ALA A 6 -9.00 -122.93 -14.31
CA ALA A 6 -9.71 -121.76 -13.77
C ALA A 6 -8.81 -120.90 -12.87
N LEU A 7 -7.98 -121.51 -12.03
CA LEU A 7 -7.01 -120.78 -11.18
C LEU A 7 -5.90 -120.12 -12.01
N ALA A 8 -5.37 -120.79 -13.03
CA ALA A 8 -4.38 -120.21 -13.94
C ALA A 8 -4.95 -119.00 -14.69
N ALA A 9 -6.18 -119.10 -15.23
CA ALA A 9 -6.84 -117.99 -15.91
C ALA A 9 -7.15 -116.81 -14.96
N LEU A 10 -7.48 -117.09 -13.69
CA LEU A 10 -7.75 -116.05 -12.70
C LEU A 10 -6.46 -115.35 -12.25
N SER A 11 -5.37 -116.11 -12.09
CA SER A 11 -4.03 -115.60 -11.83
C SER A 11 -3.55 -114.69 -12.98
N GLU A 12 -3.67 -115.14 -14.22
CA GLU A 12 -3.27 -114.37 -15.41
C GLU A 12 -4.10 -113.10 -15.58
N ARG A 13 -5.41 -113.17 -15.32
CA ARG A 13 -6.30 -112.00 -15.33
C ARG A 13 -6.00 -111.03 -14.20
N SER A 14 -5.61 -111.53 -13.02
CA SER A 14 -5.20 -110.69 -11.89
C SER A 14 -3.83 -110.04 -12.14
N ALA A 15 -2.88 -110.75 -12.73
CA ALA A 15 -1.56 -110.25 -13.11
C ALA A 15 -1.68 -109.18 -14.20
N GLY A 16 -2.47 -109.43 -15.25
CA GLY A 16 -2.72 -108.44 -16.30
C GLY A 16 -3.47 -107.20 -15.80
N ARG A 17 -4.33 -107.34 -14.78
CA ARG A 17 -4.98 -106.18 -14.14
C ARG A 17 -4.02 -105.41 -13.23
N ALA A 18 -3.16 -106.10 -12.50
CA ALA A 18 -2.13 -105.48 -11.67
C ALA A 18 -1.10 -104.72 -12.53
N GLU A 19 -0.74 -105.26 -13.69
CA GLU A 19 0.18 -104.62 -14.63
C GLU A 19 -0.43 -103.38 -15.29
N LYS A 20 -1.72 -103.41 -15.65
CA LYS A 20 -2.41 -102.21 -16.15
C LYS A 20 -2.48 -101.11 -15.10
N LEU A 21 -2.86 -101.45 -13.87
CA LEU A 21 -2.93 -100.49 -12.77
C LEU A 21 -1.54 -99.94 -12.41
N SER A 22 -0.49 -100.76 -12.47
CA SER A 22 0.87 -100.27 -12.22
C SER A 22 1.38 -99.36 -13.33
N GLN A 23 1.02 -99.62 -14.60
CA GLN A 23 1.34 -98.75 -15.72
C GLN A 23 0.58 -97.43 -15.68
N GLU A 24 -0.71 -97.45 -15.35
CA GLU A 24 -1.53 -96.23 -15.16
C GLU A 24 -0.99 -95.39 -14.00
N LEU A 25 -0.71 -96.00 -12.86
CA LEU A 25 -0.16 -95.30 -11.69
C LEU A 25 1.26 -94.77 -11.96
N ALA A 26 2.10 -95.52 -12.69
CA ALA A 26 3.41 -95.04 -13.11
C ALA A 26 3.32 -93.86 -14.08
N GLY A 27 2.33 -93.88 -14.99
CA GLY A 27 2.04 -92.77 -15.90
C GLY A 27 1.56 -91.52 -15.15
N GLU A 28 0.65 -91.68 -14.19
CA GLU A 28 0.15 -90.58 -13.36
C GLU A 28 1.24 -90.00 -12.45
N ILE A 29 2.07 -90.85 -11.81
CA ILE A 29 3.19 -90.41 -10.98
C ILE A 29 4.24 -89.69 -11.84
N ALA A 30 4.57 -90.21 -13.03
CA ALA A 30 5.49 -89.54 -13.94
C ALA A 30 4.95 -88.18 -14.39
N GLY A 31 3.65 -88.10 -14.70
CA GLY A 31 2.99 -86.83 -15.01
C GLY A 31 3.03 -85.85 -13.84
N PHE A 32 2.75 -86.32 -12.62
CA PHE A 32 2.72 -85.49 -11.42
C PHE A 32 4.11 -84.97 -11.03
N VAL A 33 5.13 -85.83 -11.10
CA VAL A 33 6.53 -85.48 -10.81
C VAL A 33 7.09 -84.48 -11.83
N LEU A 34 6.64 -84.53 -13.08
CA LEU A 34 7.07 -83.56 -14.10
C LEU A 34 6.34 -82.22 -13.99
N THR A 35 5.07 -82.21 -13.59
CA THR A 35 4.21 -81.01 -13.59
C THR A 35 4.27 -80.20 -12.29
N LEU A 36 4.39 -80.85 -11.12
CA LEU A 36 4.47 -80.11 -9.85
C LEU A 36 5.64 -79.12 -9.76
N PRO A 37 6.88 -79.52 -10.10
CA PRO A 37 8.02 -78.62 -9.98
C PRO A 37 7.87 -77.39 -10.86
N THR A 38 7.24 -77.53 -12.03
CA THR A 38 7.00 -76.42 -12.95
C THR A 38 5.92 -75.47 -12.44
N SER A 39 4.81 -75.98 -11.90
CA SER A 39 3.72 -75.15 -11.36
C SER A 39 4.16 -74.38 -10.12
N PHE A 40 4.83 -75.04 -9.16
CA PHE A 40 5.35 -74.37 -7.97
C PHE A 40 6.39 -73.31 -8.32
N ARG A 41 7.25 -73.57 -9.30
CA ARG A 41 8.27 -72.62 -9.73
C ARG A 41 7.65 -71.40 -10.40
N GLN A 42 6.65 -71.61 -11.27
CA GLN A 42 5.93 -70.53 -11.94
C GLN A 42 5.18 -69.62 -10.93
N ASP A 43 4.47 -70.21 -9.97
CA ASP A 43 3.78 -69.44 -8.92
C ASP A 43 4.77 -68.65 -8.04
N THR A 44 5.94 -69.23 -7.72
CA THR A 44 6.97 -68.52 -6.94
C THR A 44 7.66 -67.41 -7.73
N GLU A 45 7.84 -67.57 -9.04
CA GLU A 45 8.40 -66.55 -9.93
C GLU A 45 7.42 -65.37 -10.11
N GLU A 46 6.12 -65.64 -10.25
CA GLU A 46 5.08 -64.61 -10.28
C GLU A 46 4.99 -63.82 -8.96
N VAL A 47 5.04 -64.50 -7.81
CA VAL A 47 5.06 -63.82 -6.50
C VAL A 47 6.35 -63.02 -6.31
N SER A 48 7.51 -63.57 -6.65
CA SER A 48 8.80 -62.89 -6.52
C SER A 48 8.90 -61.64 -7.40
N THR A 49 8.45 -61.73 -8.66
CA THR A 49 8.40 -60.58 -9.57
C THR A 49 7.42 -59.52 -9.09
N THR A 50 6.26 -59.92 -8.56
CA THR A 50 5.28 -58.99 -7.98
C THR A 50 5.84 -58.29 -6.72
N MET A 51 6.56 -59.00 -5.87
CA MET A 51 7.26 -58.41 -4.71
C MET A 51 8.34 -57.43 -5.15
N ALA A 52 9.18 -57.80 -6.13
CA ALA A 52 10.22 -56.92 -6.67
C ALA A 52 9.63 -55.66 -7.34
N CYS A 53 8.52 -55.80 -8.07
CA CYS A 53 7.77 -54.67 -8.63
C CYS A 53 7.20 -53.78 -7.52
N SER A 54 6.65 -54.36 -6.46
CA SER A 54 6.10 -53.62 -5.32
C SER A 54 7.18 -52.80 -4.60
N ASP A 55 8.36 -53.40 -4.36
CA ASP A 55 9.50 -52.71 -3.75
C ASP A 55 10.04 -51.59 -4.66
N SER A 56 10.07 -51.82 -5.98
CA SER A 56 10.45 -50.80 -6.96
C SER A 56 9.46 -49.63 -6.98
N ILE A 57 8.16 -49.91 -6.94
CA ILE A 57 7.10 -48.88 -6.86
C ILE A 57 7.23 -48.11 -5.56
N LEU A 58 7.40 -48.80 -4.43
CA LEU A 58 7.57 -48.17 -3.12
C LEU A 58 8.78 -47.24 -3.11
N ASN A 59 9.94 -47.70 -3.58
CA ASN A 59 11.15 -46.89 -3.67
C ASN A 59 10.96 -45.67 -4.58
N SER A 60 10.27 -45.84 -5.72
CA SER A 60 9.91 -44.72 -6.60
C SER A 60 9.00 -43.71 -5.90
N LEU A 61 7.97 -44.17 -5.18
CA LEU A 61 7.07 -43.30 -4.41
C LEU A 61 7.80 -42.57 -3.28
N THR A 62 8.74 -43.23 -2.58
CA THR A 62 9.59 -42.58 -1.57
C THR A 62 10.48 -41.51 -2.20
N LYS A 63 11.07 -41.75 -3.37
CA LYS A 63 11.84 -40.73 -4.11
C LYS A 63 10.97 -39.56 -4.56
N ILE A 64 9.76 -39.82 -5.03
CA ILE A 64 8.80 -38.77 -5.39
C ILE A 64 8.37 -37.96 -4.16
N ALA A 65 8.10 -38.61 -3.03
CA ALA A 65 7.71 -37.94 -1.80
C ALA A 65 8.85 -37.06 -1.23
N THR A 66 10.08 -37.58 -1.25
CA THR A 66 11.27 -36.82 -0.83
C THR A 66 11.55 -35.64 -1.76
N GLY A 67 11.49 -35.85 -3.09
CA GLY A 67 11.60 -34.77 -4.08
C GLY A 67 10.49 -33.72 -3.95
N GLY A 68 9.25 -34.15 -3.71
CA GLY A 68 8.11 -33.25 -3.48
C GLY A 68 8.24 -32.42 -2.21
N THR A 69 8.84 -32.98 -1.16
CA THR A 69 9.13 -32.25 0.09
C THR A 69 10.20 -31.18 -0.12
N GLN A 70 11.27 -31.51 -0.85
CA GLN A 70 12.33 -30.55 -1.21
C GLN A 70 11.78 -29.43 -2.10
N ALA A 71 11.03 -29.77 -3.14
CA ALA A 71 10.39 -28.79 -4.02
C ALA A 71 9.42 -27.87 -3.24
N SER A 72 8.66 -28.43 -2.29
CA SER A 72 7.76 -27.62 -1.46
C SER A 72 8.51 -26.66 -0.53
N GLN A 73 9.67 -27.07 -0.01
CA GLN A 73 10.52 -26.18 0.79
C GLN A 73 11.12 -25.07 -0.08
N GLU A 74 11.62 -25.42 -1.27
CA GLU A 74 12.17 -24.47 -2.24
C GLU A 74 11.12 -23.45 -2.71
N ILE A 75 9.89 -23.89 -2.99
CA ILE A 75 8.79 -22.98 -3.34
C ILE A 75 8.53 -21.98 -2.21
N ARG A 76 8.52 -22.44 -0.95
CA ARG A 76 8.33 -21.54 0.20
C ARG A 76 9.47 -20.54 0.35
N THR A 77 10.73 -20.95 0.13
CA THR A 77 11.86 -20.02 0.19
C THR A 77 11.78 -19.01 -0.95
N LEU A 78 11.48 -19.45 -2.17
CA LEU A 78 11.31 -18.57 -3.33
C LEU A 78 10.13 -17.60 -3.14
N GLU A 79 9.03 -18.03 -2.55
CA GLU A 79 7.90 -17.14 -2.22
C GLU A 79 8.27 -16.09 -1.18
N GLN A 80 9.10 -16.44 -0.19
CA GLN A 80 9.61 -15.49 0.80
C GLN A 80 10.55 -14.49 0.14
N GLU A 81 11.48 -14.95 -0.68
CA GLU A 81 12.39 -14.11 -1.45
C GLU A 81 11.64 -13.17 -2.39
N LYS A 82 10.63 -13.69 -3.10
CA LYS A 82 9.75 -12.88 -3.96
C LYS A 82 9.08 -11.76 -3.16
N ARG A 83 8.50 -12.05 -2.00
CA ARG A 83 7.88 -11.02 -1.15
C ARG A 83 8.88 -9.95 -0.71
N LEU A 84 10.11 -10.34 -0.37
CA LEU A 84 11.17 -9.39 -0.02
C LEU A 84 11.57 -8.50 -1.20
N LEU A 85 11.66 -9.07 -2.41
CA LEU A 85 11.94 -8.33 -3.63
C LEU A 85 10.80 -7.38 -4.01
N GLU A 86 9.54 -7.79 -3.84
CA GLU A 86 8.37 -6.93 -4.06
C GLU A 86 8.36 -5.73 -3.12
N LEU A 87 8.64 -5.95 -1.83
CA LEU A 87 8.78 -4.85 -0.86
C LEU A 87 9.93 -3.91 -1.25
N HIS A 88 11.06 -4.47 -1.68
CA HIS A 88 12.19 -3.67 -2.12
C HIS A 88 11.87 -2.87 -3.39
N ALA A 89 11.16 -3.45 -4.35
CA ALA A 89 10.72 -2.75 -5.55
C ALA A 89 9.79 -1.58 -5.20
N GLN A 90 8.85 -1.77 -4.27
CA GLN A 90 7.99 -0.70 -3.76
C GLN A 90 8.80 0.43 -3.09
N ASP A 91 9.82 0.09 -2.28
CA ASP A 91 10.71 1.08 -1.67
C ASP A 91 11.50 1.88 -2.73
N VAL A 92 11.93 1.23 -3.82
CA VAL A 92 12.65 1.89 -4.92
C VAL A 92 11.71 2.77 -5.74
N GLU A 93 10.50 2.31 -6.05
CA GLU A 93 9.49 3.09 -6.78
C GLU A 93 9.11 4.36 -6.01
N THR A 94 8.87 4.24 -4.70
CA THR A 94 8.59 5.40 -3.85
C THR A 94 9.77 6.36 -3.78
N ALA A 95 11.01 5.85 -3.71
CA ALA A 95 12.21 6.68 -3.77
C ALA A 95 12.37 7.43 -5.10
N LEU A 96 12.09 6.78 -6.23
CA LEU A 96 12.14 7.39 -7.55
C LEU A 96 11.02 8.44 -7.72
N ALA A 97 9.82 8.16 -7.21
CA ALA A 97 8.73 9.12 -7.20
C ALA A 97 9.09 10.36 -6.38
N LEU A 98 9.70 10.18 -5.21
CA LEU A 98 10.20 11.29 -4.38
C LEU A 98 11.21 12.16 -5.13
N ARG A 99 12.18 11.53 -5.81
CA ARG A 99 13.17 12.26 -6.63
C ARG A 99 12.52 13.06 -7.75
N ARG A 100 11.66 12.41 -8.54
CA ARG A 100 10.95 13.06 -9.64
C ARG A 100 10.11 14.24 -9.16
N ASN A 101 9.42 14.08 -8.03
CA ASN A 101 8.63 15.15 -7.45
C ASN A 101 9.51 16.29 -6.94
N SER A 102 10.68 15.99 -6.36
CA SER A 102 11.61 17.00 -5.85
C SER A 102 12.21 17.82 -6.99
N ASP A 103 12.70 17.15 -8.03
CA ASP A 103 13.24 17.80 -9.22
C ASP A 103 12.16 18.60 -9.96
N GLY A 104 10.98 18.00 -10.15
CA GLY A 104 9.82 18.65 -10.76
C GLY A 104 9.33 19.86 -9.97
N ALA A 105 9.30 19.79 -8.63
CA ALA A 105 8.93 20.91 -7.78
C ALA A 105 9.97 22.05 -7.86
N ALA A 106 11.26 21.73 -7.84
CA ALA A 106 12.33 22.72 -7.96
C ALA A 106 12.32 23.42 -9.33
N GLU A 107 12.13 22.67 -10.41
CA GLU A 107 12.00 23.21 -11.76
C GLU A 107 10.73 24.08 -11.90
N ALA A 108 9.59 23.59 -11.42
CA ALA A 108 8.33 24.32 -11.45
C ALA A 108 8.40 25.63 -10.64
N LEU A 109 9.10 25.62 -9.50
CA LEU A 109 9.31 26.82 -8.69
C LEU A 109 10.21 27.84 -9.41
N SER A 110 11.28 27.39 -10.06
CA SER A 110 12.15 28.27 -10.86
C SER A 110 11.43 28.88 -12.07
N SER A 111 10.49 28.15 -12.67
CA SER A 111 9.69 28.58 -13.82
C SER A 111 8.39 29.30 -13.44
N GLN A 112 8.19 29.60 -12.15
CA GLN A 112 6.99 30.27 -11.61
C GLN A 112 5.67 29.54 -11.90
N LYS A 113 5.71 28.23 -12.17
CA LYS A 113 4.54 27.38 -12.38
C LYS A 113 4.05 26.81 -11.04
N TYR A 114 3.48 27.68 -10.20
CA TYR A 114 3.10 27.32 -8.82
C TYR A 114 2.08 26.19 -8.71
N ALA A 115 1.20 26.02 -9.71
CA ALA A 115 0.23 24.92 -9.72
C ALA A 115 0.89 23.54 -9.83
N VAL A 116 1.91 23.42 -10.67
CA VAL A 116 2.66 22.17 -10.84
C VAL A 116 3.52 21.89 -9.61
N ALA A 117 4.15 22.93 -9.05
CA ALA A 117 4.92 22.82 -7.81
C ALA A 117 4.03 22.38 -6.63
N ALA A 118 2.83 22.95 -6.50
CA ALA A 118 1.86 22.59 -5.48
C ALA A 118 1.43 21.12 -5.59
N GLN A 119 1.21 20.64 -6.82
CA GLN A 119 0.85 19.24 -7.07
C GLN A 119 1.97 18.27 -6.67
N CYS A 120 3.23 18.56 -7.03
CA CYS A 120 4.37 17.73 -6.63
C CYS A 120 4.56 17.66 -5.11
N VAL A 121 4.33 18.78 -4.42
CA VAL A 121 4.37 18.86 -2.94
C VAL A 121 3.16 18.14 -2.32
N GLN A 122 1.98 18.21 -2.93
CA GLN A 122 0.80 17.49 -2.48
C GLN A 122 1.01 15.97 -2.57
N ASP A 123 1.59 15.49 -3.66
CA ASP A 123 1.93 14.08 -3.84
C ASP A 123 2.93 13.61 -2.77
N TYR A 124 3.89 14.47 -2.40
CA TYR A 124 4.80 14.23 -1.29
C TYR A 124 4.05 14.10 0.05
N LEU A 125 3.21 15.08 0.40
CA LEU A 125 2.44 15.08 1.64
C LEU A 125 1.45 13.89 1.72
N GLN A 126 0.87 13.49 0.59
CA GLN A 126 -0.02 12.34 0.53
C GLN A 126 0.74 11.03 0.78
N ASN A 127 1.94 10.88 0.22
CA ASN A 127 2.78 9.71 0.47
C ASN A 127 3.27 9.67 1.93
N GLU A 128 3.50 10.82 2.56
CA GLU A 128 3.82 10.94 3.98
C GLU A 128 2.64 10.49 4.86
N LYS A 129 1.42 10.99 4.57
CA LYS A 129 0.19 10.58 5.28
C LYS A 129 -0.09 9.08 5.17
N GLN A 130 0.20 8.49 4.01
CA GLN A 130 0.01 7.06 3.77
C GLN A 130 1.12 6.19 4.38
N LYS A 131 2.09 6.77 5.10
CA LYS A 131 3.25 6.09 5.69
C LYS A 131 4.04 5.26 4.67
N ARG A 132 4.04 5.68 3.39
CA ARG A 132 4.79 5.02 2.32
C ARG A 132 6.28 5.33 2.36
N HIS A 133 6.69 6.34 3.13
CA HIS A 133 8.09 6.66 3.40
C HIS A 133 8.67 5.69 4.42
N THR A 134 9.00 4.48 3.96
CA THR A 134 9.83 3.58 4.76
C THR A 134 11.22 4.18 4.92
N LYS A 135 11.93 3.83 6.01
CA LYS A 135 13.31 4.28 6.23
C LYS A 135 14.24 3.91 5.07
N ARG A 136 13.95 2.79 4.38
CA ARG A 136 14.70 2.33 3.22
C ARG A 136 14.40 3.18 1.98
N ALA A 137 13.14 3.48 1.70
CA ALA A 137 12.75 4.35 0.61
C ALA A 137 13.39 5.74 0.72
N LEU A 138 13.41 6.32 1.94
CA LEU A 138 14.07 7.60 2.19
C LEU A 138 15.60 7.52 1.98
N ALA A 139 16.23 6.42 2.42
CA ALA A 139 17.66 6.20 2.17
C ALA A 139 17.97 6.06 0.67
N TYR A 140 17.11 5.39 -0.11
CA TYR A 140 17.26 5.28 -1.56
C TYR A 140 17.01 6.60 -2.28
N ALA A 141 16.07 7.42 -1.82
CA ALA A 141 15.86 8.75 -2.35
C ALA A 141 17.11 9.62 -2.09
N GLY A 142 17.70 9.50 -0.91
CA GLY A 142 18.89 10.21 -0.48
C GLY A 142 18.51 11.49 0.26
N GLU A 143 19.28 11.82 1.30
CA GLU A 143 18.98 12.92 2.24
C GLU A 143 18.82 14.28 1.53
N TYR A 144 19.60 14.51 0.48
CA TYR A 144 19.52 15.73 -0.33
C TYR A 144 18.13 15.96 -0.91
N THR A 145 17.47 14.91 -1.41
CA THR A 145 16.17 15.04 -2.10
C THR A 145 15.04 15.39 -1.15
N VAL A 146 15.13 14.86 0.08
CA VAL A 146 14.20 15.16 1.18
C VAL A 146 14.39 16.60 1.64
N GLN A 147 15.65 17.01 1.90
CA GLN A 147 15.96 18.39 2.27
C GLN A 147 15.55 19.39 1.18
N GLN A 148 15.82 19.05 -0.09
CA GLN A 148 15.39 19.86 -1.22
C GLN A 148 13.87 19.98 -1.26
N MET A 149 13.13 18.88 -1.08
CA MET A 149 11.66 18.94 -1.02
C MET A 149 11.17 19.84 0.12
N GLU A 150 11.72 19.70 1.33
CA GLU A 150 11.37 20.56 2.48
C GLU A 150 11.67 22.04 2.21
N THR A 151 12.82 22.34 1.61
CA THR A 151 13.17 23.72 1.24
C THR A 151 12.24 24.28 0.16
N THR A 152 11.95 23.50 -0.88
CA THR A 152 11.01 23.92 -1.93
C THR A 152 9.60 24.13 -1.37
N GLN A 153 9.14 23.28 -0.45
CA GLN A 153 7.87 23.47 0.25
C GLN A 153 7.88 24.77 1.05
N ARG A 154 8.94 25.06 1.80
CA ARG A 154 9.04 26.31 2.59
C ARG A 154 9.01 27.54 1.69
N VAL A 155 9.84 27.56 0.64
CA VAL A 155 9.91 28.68 -0.31
C VAL A 155 8.58 28.85 -1.05
N LEU A 156 7.94 27.75 -1.44
CA LEU A 156 6.63 27.77 -2.09
C LEU A 156 5.56 28.37 -1.17
N LYS A 157 5.54 27.96 0.11
CA LYS A 157 4.65 28.54 1.13
C LYS A 157 4.88 30.04 1.28
N GLU A 158 6.12 30.47 1.49
CA GLU A 158 6.45 31.90 1.64
C GLU A 158 6.05 32.70 0.39
N THR A 159 6.36 32.20 -0.80
CA THR A 159 6.05 32.88 -2.06
C THR A 159 4.54 32.97 -2.30
N LEU A 160 3.79 31.90 -2.03
CA LEU A 160 2.33 31.90 -2.19
C LEU A 160 1.66 32.80 -1.15
N SER A 161 2.13 32.79 0.10
CA SER A 161 1.66 33.70 1.14
C SER A 161 1.85 35.16 0.74
N GLN A 162 3.05 35.54 0.29
CA GLN A 162 3.32 36.91 -0.16
C GLN A 162 2.44 37.32 -1.35
N LYS A 163 2.27 36.43 -2.34
CA LYS A 163 1.41 36.71 -3.50
C LYS A 163 -0.07 36.82 -3.10
N TYR A 164 -0.52 36.01 -2.16
CA TYR A 164 -1.87 36.06 -1.64
C TYR A 164 -2.11 37.36 -0.85
N GLU A 165 -1.19 37.77 0.02
CA GLU A 165 -1.28 39.05 0.75
C GLU A 165 -1.36 40.25 -0.22
N LEU A 166 -0.53 40.27 -1.26
CA LEU A 166 -0.59 41.31 -2.29
C LEU A 166 -1.91 41.30 -3.05
N ALA A 167 -2.43 40.12 -3.42
CA ALA A 167 -3.71 40.00 -4.10
C ALA A 167 -4.89 40.46 -3.24
N VAL A 168 -4.85 40.17 -1.93
CA VAL A 168 -5.82 40.64 -0.94
C VAL A 168 -5.77 42.16 -0.83
N GLN A 169 -4.58 42.75 -0.68
CA GLN A 169 -4.41 44.20 -0.60
C GLN A 169 -4.89 44.94 -1.84
N GLN A 170 -4.72 44.34 -3.02
CA GLN A 170 -5.12 44.90 -4.31
C GLN A 170 -6.60 44.65 -4.66
N CYS A 171 -7.34 43.92 -3.81
CA CYS A 171 -8.73 43.49 -4.07
C CYS A 171 -8.88 42.72 -5.41
N ASN A 172 -7.85 42.01 -5.87
CA ASN A 172 -7.89 41.30 -7.14
C ASN A 172 -8.51 39.90 -6.97
N LEU A 173 -9.84 39.84 -7.14
CA LEU A 173 -10.66 38.62 -7.03
C LEU A 173 -10.22 37.48 -7.96
N GLN A 174 -9.66 37.80 -9.13
CA GLN A 174 -9.26 36.79 -10.11
C GLN A 174 -8.00 36.06 -9.66
N SER A 175 -6.98 36.80 -9.23
CA SER A 175 -5.77 36.21 -8.64
C SER A 175 -6.06 35.46 -7.34
N LEU A 176 -7.04 35.91 -6.55
CA LEU A 176 -7.47 35.21 -5.34
C LEU A 176 -8.09 33.85 -5.69
N GLY A 177 -8.95 33.80 -6.72
CA GLY A 177 -9.59 32.57 -7.19
C GLY A 177 -8.59 31.53 -7.70
N GLU A 178 -7.50 31.97 -8.35
CA GLU A 178 -6.44 31.08 -8.83
C GLU A 178 -5.51 30.58 -7.70
N LEU A 179 -5.24 31.41 -6.69
CA LEU A 179 -4.34 31.07 -5.58
C LEU A 179 -5.01 30.24 -4.47
N THR A 180 -6.31 30.42 -4.26
CA THR A 180 -7.09 29.70 -3.22
C THR A 180 -7.02 28.16 -3.33
N PRO A 181 -7.21 27.52 -4.50
CA PRO A 181 -7.07 26.08 -4.61
C PRO A 181 -5.62 25.60 -4.37
N LEU A 182 -4.63 26.41 -4.75
CA LEU A 182 -3.21 26.09 -4.51
C LEU A 182 -2.84 26.13 -3.03
N LEU A 183 -3.45 27.04 -2.27
CA LEU A 183 -3.29 27.12 -0.81
C LEU A 183 -3.88 25.90 -0.10
N SER A 184 -4.99 25.36 -0.59
CA SER A 184 -5.58 24.10 -0.08
C SER A 184 -4.64 22.91 -0.30
N GLN A 185 -4.03 22.80 -1.48
CA GLN A 185 -3.09 21.73 -1.83
C GLN A 185 -1.83 21.69 -0.93
N ILE A 186 -1.44 22.85 -0.38
CA ILE A 186 -0.25 23.00 0.48
C ILE A 186 -0.63 23.15 1.98
N GLU A 187 -1.90 22.89 2.32
CA GLU A 187 -2.45 22.94 3.69
C GLU A 187 -2.37 24.32 4.37
N MET A 188 -2.37 25.41 3.61
CA MET A 188 -2.28 26.79 4.14
C MET A 188 -3.64 27.49 4.29
N GLU A 189 -4.74 26.73 4.33
CA GLU A 189 -6.10 27.27 4.41
C GLU A 189 -6.29 28.18 5.64
N LYS A 190 -5.76 27.77 6.80
CA LYS A 190 -5.88 28.54 8.05
C LYS A 190 -5.13 29.86 7.98
N GLU A 191 -3.97 29.88 7.35
CA GLU A 191 -3.16 31.09 7.18
C GLU A 191 -3.82 32.04 6.19
N ALA A 192 -4.32 31.53 5.07
CA ALA A 192 -5.07 32.31 4.08
C ALA A 192 -6.32 32.98 4.67
N VAL A 193 -7.10 32.25 5.48
CA VAL A 193 -8.26 32.81 6.21
C VAL A 193 -7.80 33.87 7.21
N SER A 194 -6.71 33.64 7.94
CA SER A 194 -6.19 34.61 8.91
C SER A 194 -5.74 35.92 8.23
N MET A 195 -5.10 35.85 7.06
CA MET A 195 -4.67 37.01 6.29
C MET A 195 -5.88 37.80 5.76
N TYR A 196 -6.90 37.09 5.27
CA TYR A 196 -8.14 37.72 4.81
C TYR A 196 -8.88 38.42 5.95
N LEU A 197 -8.97 37.78 7.13
CA LEU A 197 -9.60 38.38 8.32
C LEU A 197 -8.82 39.60 8.83
N ARG A 198 -7.48 39.56 8.83
CA ARG A 198 -6.65 40.73 9.18
C ARG A 198 -6.86 41.89 8.21
N PHE A 199 -6.98 41.60 6.91
CA PHE A 199 -7.28 42.62 5.92
C PHE A 199 -8.65 43.25 6.14
N LEU A 200 -9.70 42.45 6.36
CA LEU A 200 -11.03 42.95 6.70
C LEU A 200 -11.02 43.80 7.99
N GLN A 201 -10.29 43.37 9.02
CA GLN A 201 -10.10 44.17 10.23
C GLN A 201 -9.42 45.51 9.93
N SER A 202 -8.42 45.53 9.04
CA SER A 202 -7.73 46.78 8.67
C SER A 202 -8.64 47.75 7.92
N ILE A 203 -9.49 47.26 7.01
CA ILE A 203 -10.49 48.08 6.31
C ILE A 203 -11.51 48.63 7.31
N LEU A 204 -12.07 47.77 8.15
CA LEU A 204 -13.06 48.17 9.17
C LEU A 204 -12.49 49.20 10.13
N ALA A 205 -11.23 49.07 10.55
CA ALA A 205 -10.56 50.03 11.42
C ALA A 205 -10.42 51.41 10.74
N VAL A 206 -10.07 51.44 9.45
CA VAL A 206 -9.96 52.69 8.67
C VAL A 206 -11.34 53.33 8.47
N GLU A 207 -12.38 52.55 8.19
CA GLU A 207 -13.75 53.08 8.06
C GLU A 207 -14.28 53.61 9.39
N LEU A 208 -14.03 52.92 10.50
CA LEU A 208 -14.38 53.39 11.84
C LEU A 208 -13.65 54.70 12.19
N ASP A 209 -12.34 54.77 11.95
CA ASP A 209 -11.55 55.97 12.23
C ASP A 209 -11.99 57.17 11.35
N LYS A 210 -12.42 56.89 10.11
CA LYS A 210 -13.01 57.91 9.22
C LYS A 210 -14.37 58.39 9.73
N GLN A 211 -15.23 57.49 10.22
CA GLN A 211 -16.51 57.87 10.83
C GLN A 211 -16.33 58.64 12.14
N VAL A 212 -15.34 58.28 12.97
CA VAL A 212 -15.01 59.03 14.19
C VAL A 212 -14.53 60.44 13.85
N LYS A 213 -13.67 60.61 12.83
CA LYS A 213 -13.21 61.94 12.40
C LYS A 213 -14.33 62.80 11.80
N LEU A 214 -15.26 62.20 11.05
CA LEU A 214 -16.45 62.90 10.53
C LEU A 214 -17.47 63.23 11.63
N GLY A 215 -17.54 62.42 12.70
CA GLY A 215 -18.36 62.70 13.89
C GLY A 215 -17.83 63.86 14.73
N VAL A 216 -16.51 64.05 14.81
CA VAL A 216 -15.87 65.13 15.58
C VAL A 216 -16.00 66.51 14.92
N GLU A 217 -16.21 66.60 13.60
CA GLU A 217 -16.52 67.88 12.95
C GLU A 217 -17.98 68.33 13.13
N SER A 218 -18.90 67.42 13.47
CA SER A 218 -20.30 67.76 13.74
C SER A 218 -20.58 68.18 15.19
N GLU A 219 -19.60 68.04 16.09
CA GLU A 219 -19.68 68.46 17.50
C GLU A 219 -18.59 69.49 17.85
N ARG A 220 -18.47 70.57 17.06
CA ARG A 220 -18.04 71.85 17.65
C ARG A 220 -19.29 72.60 18.12
N PRO A 221 -19.59 72.65 19.43
CA PRO A 221 -20.53 73.62 19.95
C PRO A 221 -19.88 74.99 19.79
N SER A 222 -20.26 75.73 18.75
CA SER A 222 -19.89 77.13 18.54
C SER A 222 -20.69 78.09 19.43
N ASP A 223 -21.19 77.64 20.59
CA ASP A 223 -21.94 78.48 21.52
C ASP A 223 -21.47 78.20 22.96
N MET A 224 -20.37 78.85 23.33
CA MET A 224 -20.11 79.15 24.75
C MET A 224 -21.19 80.15 25.22
N PRO A 225 -21.99 79.84 26.26
CA PRO A 225 -22.89 80.82 26.84
C PRO A 225 -22.04 81.92 27.45
N GLN A 226 -22.13 83.14 26.91
CA GLN A 226 -21.56 84.32 27.53
C GLN A 226 -22.07 84.39 28.97
N SER A 227 -21.16 84.26 29.93
CA SER A 227 -21.45 84.32 31.35
C SER A 227 -22.23 85.61 31.66
N ARG A 228 -23.36 85.49 32.36
CA ARG A 228 -24.18 86.63 32.84
C ARG A 228 -23.36 87.67 33.62
N ALA A 229 -22.18 87.29 34.13
CA ALA A 229 -21.22 88.19 34.75
C ALA A 229 -20.59 89.19 33.76
N SER A 230 -20.41 88.81 32.49
CA SER A 230 -19.87 89.65 31.42
C SER A 230 -20.89 90.72 31.00
N GLN A 231 -22.16 90.33 30.81
CA GLN A 231 -23.25 91.24 30.44
C GLN A 231 -23.52 92.29 31.54
N ARG A 232 -23.48 91.90 32.82
CA ARG A 232 -23.64 92.85 33.94
C ARG A 232 -22.50 93.86 34.06
N ARG A 233 -21.27 93.48 33.69
CA ARG A 233 -20.12 94.42 33.67
C ARG A 233 -20.22 95.43 32.53
N GLU A 234 -20.82 95.04 31.41
CA GLU A 234 -21.01 95.91 30.25
C GLU A 234 -22.19 96.88 30.44
N GLU A 235 -23.28 96.43 31.08
CA GLU A 235 -24.40 97.29 31.49
C GLU A 235 -23.98 98.31 32.56
N ALA A 236 -23.16 97.92 33.54
CA ALA A 236 -22.64 98.84 34.55
C ALA A 236 -21.71 99.92 33.95
N ARG A 237 -20.97 99.60 32.87
CA ARG A 237 -20.16 100.59 32.14
C ARG A 237 -21.02 101.56 31.34
N ARG A 238 -22.09 101.10 30.71
CA ARG A 238 -23.00 101.98 29.94
C ARG A 238 -23.76 102.96 30.84
N ALA A 239 -24.16 102.52 32.04
CA ALA A 239 -24.85 103.35 33.01
C ALA A 239 -23.97 104.49 33.60
N GLN A 240 -22.63 104.35 33.62
CA GLN A 240 -21.73 105.41 34.09
C GLN A 240 -21.45 106.50 33.04
N THR A 241 -21.68 106.22 31.75
CA THR A 241 -21.51 107.20 30.66
C THR A 241 -22.78 108.03 30.36
N GLN A 242 -23.91 107.73 31.02
CA GLN A 242 -25.18 108.45 30.87
C GLN A 242 -25.76 108.82 32.24
N ALA A 243 -25.02 109.63 32.99
CA ALA A 243 -25.60 110.46 34.03
C ALA A 243 -25.10 111.90 33.78
N PRO A 244 -25.99 112.92 33.85
CA PRO A 244 -25.75 114.27 33.34
C PRO A 244 -24.66 115.05 34.09
#